data_AF-A0A832ZAR6-F1
#
_entry.id   AF-A0A832ZAR6-F1
#
_cell.length_a   1.000
_cell.length_b   1.000
_cell.length_c   1.000
_cell.angle_alpha   90.00
_cell.angle_beta   90.00
_cell.angle_gamma   90.00
#
_symmetry.space_group_name_H-M   'P 1'
#
loop_
_entity.id
_entity.type
_entity.pdbx_description
1 polymer ?
#
loop_
_entity_poly.entity_id
_entity_poly.type
_entity_poly.pdbx_seq_one_letter_code
_entity_poly.pdbx_strand_id
1 'polypeptide(L)'
;DLGEILHLLESKELIRRELIKNKDTYWLTEWGRDAIKFGTVSPDGMKTITYSESGDVPIAEWVIQAKKEGLIAYGITDKGIFYLKLSKSIRRKPYLTTYDSAILVKMPRKRYIHRDELIKLVQDYVGGDEKAIIKAIGEAEAKGFIIELQNKMVKLTELGEKVKTAIESAKVQEIIRTKFGITPTTYSVLKVIYENLNVFNRIWKEKGEIRGYKQDEVGIIKKHLTLSEDEIKKALIMLRALGFLGEKSLTEGGKILVEAYS
;
A
#
# COMPACT_ATOMS: atom_id res chain seq x y z
N ASP A 1 12.11 -3.70 12.28
CA ASP A 1 11.56 -2.44 12.83
C ASP A 1 10.09 -2.68 13.13
N LEU A 2 9.62 -2.42 14.35
CA LEU A 2 8.25 -2.75 14.77
C LEU A 2 7.21 -1.88 14.05
N GLY A 3 7.51 -0.59 13.83
CA GLY A 3 6.58 0.33 13.16
C GLY A 3 6.27 -0.10 11.71
N GLU A 4 7.29 -0.59 11.01
CA GLU A 4 7.18 -1.17 9.66
C GLU A 4 6.18 -2.32 9.60
N ILE A 5 6.31 -3.27 10.53
CA ILE A 5 5.44 -4.44 10.62
C ILE A 5 4.01 -4.00 10.92
N LEU A 6 3.82 -3.05 11.85
CA LEU A 6 2.49 -2.55 12.20
C LEU A 6 1.80 -1.88 11.01
N HIS A 7 2.51 -1.05 10.24
CA HIS A 7 1.94 -0.43 9.03
C HIS A 7 1.58 -1.44 7.96
N LEU A 8 2.41 -2.48 7.76
CA LEU A 8 2.13 -3.55 6.81
C LEU A 8 0.93 -4.40 7.22
N LEU A 9 0.79 -4.71 8.50
CA LEU A 9 -0.36 -5.47 9.01
C LEU A 9 -1.65 -4.64 8.93
N GLU A 10 -1.57 -3.34 9.24
CA GLU A 10 -2.70 -2.42 9.12
C GLU A 10 -3.12 -2.25 7.65
N SER A 11 -2.17 -2.20 6.72
CA SER A 11 -2.47 -2.05 5.30
C SER A 11 -3.23 -3.24 4.71
N LYS A 12 -3.13 -4.41 5.37
CA LYS A 12 -3.82 -5.66 5.00
C LYS A 12 -5.04 -5.96 5.86
N GLU A 13 -5.49 -4.99 6.66
CA GLU A 13 -6.61 -5.14 7.62
C GLU A 13 -6.46 -6.30 8.60
N LEU A 14 -5.23 -6.74 8.89
CA LEU A 14 -4.98 -7.80 9.89
C LEU A 14 -4.99 -7.24 11.31
N ILE A 15 -4.63 -5.96 11.44
CA ILE A 15 -4.78 -5.19 12.67
C ILE A 15 -5.52 -3.89 12.39
N ARG A 16 -6.14 -3.35 13.42
CA ARG A 16 -6.66 -1.99 13.45
C ARG A 16 -5.96 -1.19 14.54
N ARG A 17 -5.78 0.09 14.29
CA ARG A 17 -5.14 1.02 15.20
C ARG A 17 -6.20 1.95 15.80
N GLU A 18 -6.14 2.14 17.12
CA GLU A 18 -7.02 3.04 17.87
C GLU A 18 -6.20 3.83 18.89
N LEU A 19 -6.55 5.11 19.08
CA LEU A 19 -5.95 5.94 20.11
C LEU A 19 -6.75 5.81 21.41
N ILE A 20 -6.17 5.15 22.41
CA ILE A 20 -6.78 4.97 23.74
C ILE A 20 -5.91 5.68 24.77
N LYS A 21 -6.49 6.63 25.51
CA LYS A 21 -5.77 7.41 26.55
C LYS A 21 -4.45 8.02 26.05
N ASN A 22 -4.47 8.60 24.85
CA ASN A 22 -3.31 9.18 24.15
C ASN A 22 -2.17 8.18 23.84
N LYS A 23 -2.47 6.88 23.77
CA LYS A 23 -1.53 5.85 23.33
C LYS A 23 -2.10 5.07 22.16
N ASP A 24 -1.25 4.80 21.18
CA ASP A 24 -1.59 3.91 20.09
C ASP A 24 -1.75 2.49 20.60
N THR A 25 -2.95 1.95 20.36
CA THR A 25 -3.30 0.59 20.71
C THR A 25 -3.70 -0.14 19.44
N TYR A 26 -3.12 -1.32 19.22
CA TYR A 26 -3.37 -2.14 18.05
C TYR A 26 -4.18 -3.37 18.46
N TRP A 27 -5.24 -3.66 17.69
CA TRP A 27 -6.14 -4.77 17.93
C TRP A 27 -6.15 -5.70 16.72
N LEU A 28 -6.16 -7.02 16.95
CA LEU A 28 -6.38 -7.99 15.89
C LEU A 28 -7.81 -7.86 15.35
N THR A 29 -7.93 -7.81 14.02
CA THR A 29 -9.21 -7.98 13.33
C THR A 29 -9.59 -9.46 13.28
N GLU A 30 -10.79 -9.77 12.80
CA GLU A 30 -11.18 -11.16 12.50
C GLU A 30 -10.20 -11.81 11.52
N TRP A 31 -9.85 -11.09 10.45
CA TRP A 31 -8.83 -11.52 9.48
C TRP A 31 -7.48 -11.80 10.13
N GLY A 32 -7.03 -10.94 11.05
CA GLY A 32 -5.79 -11.15 11.79
C GLY A 32 -5.80 -12.40 12.67
N ARG A 33 -6.92 -12.67 13.36
CA ARG A 33 -7.07 -13.86 14.21
C ARG A 33 -7.04 -15.14 13.37
N ASP A 34 -7.79 -15.16 12.27
CA ASP A 34 -7.84 -16.31 11.38
C ASP A 34 -6.50 -16.53 10.65
N ALA A 35 -5.81 -15.46 10.26
CA ALA A 35 -4.47 -15.57 9.66
C ALA A 35 -3.45 -16.20 10.62
N ILE A 36 -3.54 -15.91 11.93
CA ILE A 36 -2.72 -16.58 12.95
C ILE A 36 -3.06 -18.07 13.02
N LYS A 37 -4.35 -18.41 13.02
CA LYS A 37 -4.83 -19.81 13.07
C LYS A 37 -4.37 -20.62 11.85
N PHE A 38 -4.50 -20.05 10.65
CA PHE A 38 -4.21 -20.73 9.39
C PHE A 38 -2.72 -20.68 9.00
N GLY A 39 -1.94 -19.77 9.60
CA GLY A 39 -0.52 -19.59 9.31
C GLY A 39 -0.27 -18.94 7.96
N THR A 40 0.99 -18.64 7.64
CA THR A 40 1.38 -17.89 6.45
C THR A 40 1.28 -18.69 5.15
N VAL A 41 1.24 -17.98 4.03
CA VAL A 41 1.24 -18.50 2.65
C VAL A 41 2.12 -17.65 1.76
N SER A 42 2.70 -18.24 0.72
CA SER A 42 3.49 -17.51 -0.28
C SER A 42 2.61 -16.97 -1.42
N PRO A 43 3.08 -15.95 -2.14
CA PRO A 43 2.45 -15.51 -3.38
C PRO A 43 2.28 -16.66 -4.39
N ASP A 44 3.28 -17.52 -4.53
CA ASP A 44 3.23 -18.68 -5.45
C ASP A 44 2.15 -19.71 -5.04
N GLY A 45 2.03 -19.99 -3.74
CA GLY A 45 0.94 -20.81 -3.22
C GLY A 45 -0.43 -20.19 -3.54
N MET A 46 -0.57 -18.88 -3.31
CA MET A 46 -1.79 -18.13 -3.60
C MET A 46 -2.18 -18.11 -5.07
N LYS A 47 -1.20 -18.00 -5.99
CA LYS A 47 -1.45 -18.01 -7.44
C LYS A 47 -2.17 -19.27 -7.89
N THR A 48 -1.91 -20.41 -7.25
CA THR A 48 -2.61 -21.67 -7.56
C THR A 48 -4.12 -21.53 -7.41
N ILE A 49 -4.58 -20.98 -6.29
CA ILE A 49 -6.01 -20.87 -6.01
C ILE A 49 -6.64 -19.67 -6.72
N THR A 50 -5.93 -18.56 -6.91
CA THR A 50 -6.48 -17.37 -7.57
C THR A 50 -6.58 -17.51 -9.09
N TYR A 51 -5.62 -18.17 -9.74
CA TYR A 51 -5.69 -18.47 -11.18
C TYR A 51 -6.81 -19.48 -11.46
N SER A 52 -6.87 -20.56 -10.67
CA SER A 52 -7.93 -21.58 -10.83
C SER A 52 -9.33 -20.97 -10.68
N GLU A 53 -9.52 -20.05 -9.73
CA GLU A 53 -10.77 -19.32 -9.52
C GLU A 53 -11.14 -18.40 -10.71
N SER A 54 -10.13 -17.89 -11.42
CA SER A 54 -10.31 -17.04 -12.60
C SER A 54 -10.53 -17.83 -13.90
N GLY A 55 -10.48 -19.17 -13.83
CA GLY A 55 -10.59 -20.07 -14.98
C GLY A 55 -9.25 -20.33 -15.69
N ASP A 56 -8.14 -19.84 -15.14
CA ASP A 56 -6.80 -20.03 -15.69
C ASP A 56 -6.11 -21.26 -15.07
N VAL A 57 -5.16 -21.82 -15.82
CA VAL A 57 -4.37 -22.97 -15.36
C VAL A 57 -3.09 -22.49 -14.67
N PRO A 58 -2.88 -22.83 -13.38
CA PRO A 58 -1.63 -22.53 -12.68
C PRO A 58 -0.50 -23.46 -13.15
N ILE A 59 0.76 -22.99 -13.02
CA ILE A 59 1.94 -23.82 -13.33
C ILE A 59 2.22 -24.84 -12.23
N ALA A 60 2.97 -25.89 -12.58
CA ALA A 60 3.28 -26.99 -11.67
C ALA A 60 3.99 -26.54 -10.40
N GLU A 61 4.90 -25.57 -10.50
CA GLU A 61 5.66 -25.02 -9.37
C GLU A 61 4.74 -24.39 -8.32
N TRP A 62 3.76 -23.62 -8.76
CA TRP A 62 2.77 -23.01 -7.87
C TRP A 62 1.93 -24.09 -7.18
N VAL A 63 1.48 -25.11 -7.93
CA VAL A 63 0.68 -26.22 -7.39
C VAL A 63 1.46 -27.00 -6.33
N ILE A 64 2.74 -27.28 -6.58
CA ILE A 64 3.62 -27.97 -5.62
C ILE A 64 3.75 -27.13 -4.34
N GLN A 65 3.97 -25.82 -4.48
CA GLN A 65 4.08 -24.92 -3.34
C GLN A 65 2.76 -24.83 -2.56
N ALA A 66 1.62 -24.75 -3.25
CA ALA A 66 0.30 -24.70 -2.63
C ALA A 66 -0.03 -25.99 -1.86
N LYS A 67 0.35 -27.17 -2.37
CA LYS A 67 0.24 -28.44 -1.63
C LYS A 67 1.12 -28.44 -0.38
N LYS A 68 2.37 -27.98 -0.51
CA LYS A 68 3.32 -27.88 0.61
C LYS A 68 2.82 -26.95 1.72
N GLU A 69 2.14 -25.87 1.35
CA GLU A 69 1.59 -24.89 2.30
C GLU A 69 0.20 -25.26 2.85
N GLY A 70 -0.36 -26.39 2.40
CA GLY A 70 -1.67 -26.86 2.80
C GLY A 70 -2.82 -26.01 2.27
N LEU A 71 -2.62 -25.28 1.16
CA LEU A 71 -3.69 -24.54 0.47
C LEU A 71 -4.61 -25.48 -0.31
N ILE A 72 -4.04 -26.54 -0.88
CA ILE A 72 -4.76 -27.53 -1.67
C ILE A 72 -4.34 -28.96 -1.29
N ALA A 73 -5.27 -29.89 -1.41
CA ALA A 73 -5.06 -31.33 -1.27
C ALA A 73 -5.73 -32.06 -2.45
N TYR A 74 -6.86 -32.72 -2.23
CA TYR A 74 -7.75 -33.22 -3.29
C TYR A 74 -8.64 -32.12 -3.89
N GLY A 75 -8.73 -30.99 -3.20
CA GLY A 75 -9.40 -29.75 -3.61
C GLY A 75 -8.84 -28.58 -2.79
N ILE A 76 -9.49 -27.42 -2.85
CA ILE A 76 -9.12 -26.27 -2.01
C ILE A 76 -9.46 -26.61 -0.55
N THR A 77 -8.49 -26.41 0.36
CA THR A 77 -8.68 -26.64 1.80
C THR A 77 -9.36 -25.45 2.48
N ASP A 78 -9.75 -25.60 3.76
CA ASP A 78 -10.24 -24.46 4.57
C ASP A 78 -9.25 -23.29 4.61
N LYS A 79 -7.94 -23.58 4.66
CA LYS A 79 -6.89 -22.58 4.60
C LYS A 79 -6.90 -21.86 3.24
N GLY A 80 -7.03 -22.61 2.15
CA GLY A 80 -7.16 -22.06 0.81
C GLY A 80 -8.40 -21.19 0.64
N ILE A 81 -9.55 -21.65 1.11
CA ILE A 81 -10.83 -20.92 1.09
C ILE A 81 -10.71 -19.61 1.88
N PHE A 82 -10.12 -19.68 3.09
CA PHE A 82 -9.88 -18.51 3.92
C PHE A 82 -9.06 -17.45 3.18
N TYR A 83 -7.91 -17.83 2.62
CA TYR A 83 -7.03 -16.86 1.94
C TYR A 83 -7.62 -16.35 0.62
N LEU A 84 -8.37 -17.18 -0.11
CA LEU A 84 -9.11 -16.74 -1.29
C LEU A 84 -10.14 -15.67 -0.90
N LYS A 85 -10.91 -15.90 0.16
CA LYS A 85 -11.88 -14.93 0.69
C LYS A 85 -11.18 -13.64 1.16
N LEU A 86 -10.12 -13.77 1.95
CA LEU A 86 -9.30 -12.64 2.40
C LEU A 86 -8.85 -11.78 1.22
N SER A 87 -8.28 -12.40 0.17
CA SER A 87 -7.74 -11.68 -0.98
C SER A 87 -8.76 -10.82 -1.72
N LYS A 88 -10.03 -11.26 -1.74
CA LYS A 88 -11.18 -10.60 -2.38
C LYS A 88 -11.87 -9.58 -1.47
N SER A 89 -11.86 -9.79 -0.15
CA SER A 89 -12.68 -9.01 0.78
C SER A 89 -11.94 -7.89 1.51
N ILE A 90 -10.62 -7.96 1.66
CA ILE A 90 -9.89 -6.90 2.40
C ILE A 90 -9.88 -5.58 1.64
N ARG A 91 -10.08 -4.49 2.36
CA ARG A 91 -9.85 -3.13 1.84
C ARG A 91 -8.40 -2.75 2.09
N ARG A 92 -7.55 -3.02 1.10
CA ARG A 92 -6.13 -2.69 1.17
C ARG A 92 -5.94 -1.19 1.34
N LYS A 93 -5.26 -0.78 2.41
CA LYS A 93 -4.81 0.62 2.56
C LYS A 93 -3.45 0.78 1.89
N PRO A 94 -3.12 1.96 1.34
CA PRO A 94 -1.83 2.19 0.72
C PRO A 94 -0.69 2.06 1.74
N TYR A 95 0.32 1.31 1.32
CA TYR A 95 1.58 1.17 2.02
C TYR A 95 2.71 0.98 1.00
N LEU A 96 3.55 2.00 0.85
CA LEU A 96 4.65 2.01 -0.12
C LEU A 96 5.98 2.06 0.61
N THR A 97 6.79 1.04 0.37
CA THR A 97 8.21 1.00 0.69
C THR A 97 9.04 1.55 -0.47
N THR A 98 10.33 1.78 -0.22
CA THR A 98 11.31 2.11 -1.26
C THR A 98 11.26 1.14 -2.44
N TYR A 99 11.17 -0.17 -2.19
CA TYR A 99 11.11 -1.18 -3.25
C TYR A 99 9.79 -1.13 -4.02
N ASP A 100 8.64 -0.94 -3.36
CA ASP A 100 7.36 -0.82 -4.06
C ASP A 100 7.38 0.39 -5.02
N SER A 101 7.89 1.53 -4.55
CA SER A 101 8.01 2.74 -5.35
C SER A 101 9.01 2.54 -6.50
N ALA A 102 10.14 1.88 -6.26
CA ALA A 102 11.11 1.57 -7.31
C ALA A 102 10.53 0.63 -8.38
N ILE A 103 9.83 -0.43 -7.97
CA ILE A 103 9.12 -1.35 -8.86
C ILE A 103 8.13 -0.56 -9.73
N LEU A 104 7.24 0.23 -9.12
CA LEU A 104 6.24 1.01 -9.85
C LEU A 104 6.87 1.99 -10.85
N VAL A 105 7.94 2.68 -10.46
CA VAL A 105 8.66 3.62 -11.34
C VAL A 105 9.32 2.90 -12.51
N LYS A 106 9.95 1.73 -12.29
CA LYS A 106 10.65 0.96 -13.33
C LYS A 106 9.74 0.13 -14.22
N MET A 107 8.53 -0.20 -13.77
CA MET A 107 7.56 -0.92 -14.57
C MET A 107 7.12 -0.10 -15.80
N PRO A 108 7.17 -0.66 -17.03
CA PRO A 108 6.70 0.05 -18.21
C PRO A 108 5.16 0.12 -18.22
N ARG A 109 4.60 1.25 -18.68
CA ARG A 109 3.15 1.43 -18.80
C ARG A 109 2.59 0.62 -19.96
N LYS A 110 1.42 0.00 -19.77
CA LYS A 110 0.70 -0.79 -20.80
C LYS A 110 1.56 -1.84 -21.53
N ARG A 111 2.66 -2.29 -20.92
CA ARG A 111 3.60 -3.28 -21.48
C ARG A 111 3.94 -4.31 -20.43
N TYR A 112 4.54 -5.41 -20.89
CA TYR A 112 5.07 -6.46 -20.06
C TYR A 112 6.59 -6.33 -19.96
N ILE A 113 7.14 -6.74 -18.82
CA ILE A 113 8.59 -6.90 -18.61
C ILE A 113 8.85 -8.25 -17.98
N HIS A 114 9.96 -8.91 -18.32
CA HIS A 114 10.31 -10.17 -17.68
C HIS A 114 10.75 -9.91 -16.22
N ARG A 115 10.35 -10.78 -15.28
CA ARG A 115 10.65 -10.61 -13.85
C ARG A 115 12.15 -10.40 -13.59
N ASP A 116 13.00 -11.19 -14.22
CA ASP A 116 14.45 -11.12 -14.00
C ASP A 116 15.06 -9.81 -14.52
N GLU A 117 14.43 -9.18 -15.53
CA GLU A 117 14.82 -7.85 -16.01
C GLU A 117 14.37 -6.77 -15.03
N LEU A 118 13.13 -6.85 -14.52
CA LEU A 118 12.62 -5.95 -13.49
C LEU A 118 13.49 -5.98 -12.23
N ILE A 119 13.94 -7.16 -11.79
CA ILE A 119 14.83 -7.33 -10.64
C ILE A 119 16.11 -6.50 -10.84
N LYS A 120 16.75 -6.63 -12.01
CA LYS A 120 17.98 -5.86 -12.34
C LYS A 120 17.71 -4.36 -12.34
N LEU A 121 16.63 -3.91 -12.99
CA LEU A 121 16.29 -2.48 -13.04
C LEU A 121 16.03 -1.86 -11.66
N VAL A 122 15.43 -2.62 -10.74
CA VAL A 122 15.21 -2.18 -9.35
C VAL A 122 16.53 -2.19 -8.59
N GLN A 123 17.33 -3.25 -8.72
CA GLN A 123 18.62 -3.38 -8.06
C GLN A 123 19.59 -2.26 -8.47
N ASP A 124 19.68 -1.94 -9.76
CA ASP A 124 20.51 -0.84 -10.26
C ASP A 124 20.06 0.53 -9.76
N TYR A 125 18.79 0.65 -9.35
CA TYR A 125 18.20 1.93 -8.98
C TYR A 125 18.23 2.22 -7.48
N VAL A 126 17.99 1.21 -6.65
CA VAL A 126 17.93 1.38 -5.18
C VAL A 126 18.86 0.44 -4.42
N GLY A 127 19.63 -0.40 -5.12
CA GLY A 127 20.45 -1.44 -4.52
C GLY A 127 19.62 -2.60 -3.97
N GLY A 128 20.21 -3.33 -3.02
CA GLY A 128 19.58 -4.48 -2.36
C GLY A 128 20.01 -5.83 -2.91
N ASP A 129 19.73 -6.88 -2.14
CA ASP A 129 19.94 -8.25 -2.60
C ASP A 129 18.77 -8.72 -3.45
N GLU A 130 19.04 -9.65 -4.36
CA GLU A 130 18.04 -10.21 -5.26
C GLU A 130 16.85 -10.83 -4.49
N LYS A 131 17.13 -11.46 -3.34
CA LYS A 131 16.11 -12.09 -2.50
C LYS A 131 15.12 -11.07 -1.92
N ALA A 132 15.57 -9.90 -1.45
CA ALA A 132 14.67 -8.86 -0.97
C ALA A 132 13.83 -8.28 -2.11
N ILE A 133 14.42 -8.12 -3.30
CA ILE A 133 13.68 -7.60 -4.46
C ILE A 133 12.61 -8.60 -4.92
N ILE A 134 12.92 -9.90 -4.99
CA ILE A 134 11.93 -10.94 -5.28
C ILE A 134 10.79 -10.91 -4.26
N LYS A 135 11.11 -10.77 -2.96
CA LYS A 135 10.11 -10.64 -1.91
C LYS A 135 9.25 -9.38 -2.09
N ALA A 136 9.87 -8.26 -2.47
CA ALA A 136 9.16 -7.00 -2.72
C ALA A 136 8.25 -7.07 -3.96
N ILE A 137 8.64 -7.79 -5.01
CA ILE A 137 7.79 -8.07 -6.17
C ILE A 137 6.55 -8.87 -5.73
N GLY A 138 6.74 -9.94 -4.95
CA GLY A 138 5.61 -10.71 -4.42
C GLY A 138 4.70 -9.89 -3.50
N GLU A 139 5.26 -8.96 -2.73
CA GLU A 139 4.48 -8.03 -1.90
C GLU A 139 3.73 -6.98 -2.75
N ALA A 140 4.36 -6.43 -3.80
CA ALA A 140 3.71 -5.51 -4.74
C ALA A 140 2.56 -6.19 -5.48
N GLU A 141 2.69 -7.47 -5.81
CA GLU A 141 1.61 -8.29 -6.35
C GLU A 141 0.50 -8.51 -5.32
N ALA A 142 0.83 -8.85 -4.07
CA ALA A 142 -0.16 -9.02 -3.00
C ALA A 142 -0.94 -7.73 -2.68
N LYS A 143 -0.30 -6.58 -2.83
CA LYS A 143 -0.93 -5.24 -2.75
C LYS A 143 -1.77 -4.90 -3.98
N GLY A 144 -1.66 -5.68 -5.05
CA GLY A 144 -2.41 -5.51 -6.29
C GLY A 144 -1.83 -4.46 -7.22
N PHE A 145 -0.55 -4.12 -7.12
CA PHE A 145 0.11 -3.16 -8.03
C PHE A 145 0.53 -3.78 -9.35
N ILE A 146 0.95 -5.03 -9.30
CA ILE A 146 1.42 -5.79 -10.44
C ILE A 146 0.77 -7.17 -10.45
N ILE A 147 0.84 -7.84 -11.60
CA ILE A 147 0.50 -9.26 -11.74
C ILE A 147 1.68 -9.92 -12.44
N GLU A 148 2.15 -11.03 -11.88
CA GLU A 148 3.11 -11.92 -12.53
C GLU A 148 2.37 -13.07 -13.21
N LEU A 149 2.62 -13.24 -14.50
CA LEU A 149 2.06 -14.30 -15.33
C LEU A 149 2.87 -15.60 -15.22
N GLN A 150 2.30 -16.71 -15.69
CA GLN A 150 2.93 -18.03 -15.69
C GLN A 150 4.32 -18.04 -16.37
N ASN A 151 4.51 -17.21 -17.38
CA ASN A 151 5.77 -17.08 -18.13
C ASN A 151 6.73 -16.04 -17.53
N LYS A 152 6.54 -15.67 -16.25
CA LYS A 152 7.32 -14.66 -15.51
C LYS A 152 7.26 -13.25 -16.08
N MET A 153 6.34 -12.99 -17.00
CA MET A 153 6.08 -11.62 -17.45
C MET A 153 5.28 -10.89 -16.38
N VAL A 154 5.67 -9.67 -16.08
CA VAL A 154 5.05 -8.79 -15.10
C VAL A 154 4.39 -7.62 -15.83
N LYS A 155 3.19 -7.24 -15.40
CA LYS A 155 2.50 -6.02 -15.85
C LYS A 155 1.89 -5.26 -14.67
N LEU A 156 1.65 -3.96 -14.88
CA LEU A 156 0.87 -3.15 -13.94
C LEU A 156 -0.61 -3.56 -13.98
N THR A 157 -1.27 -3.49 -12.83
CA THR A 157 -2.73 -3.50 -12.73
C THR A 157 -3.29 -2.09 -12.95
N GLU A 158 -4.62 -1.95 -12.96
CA GLU A 158 -5.25 -0.63 -12.96
C GLU A 158 -4.84 0.19 -11.73
N LEU A 159 -4.85 -0.42 -10.54
CA LEU A 159 -4.36 0.21 -9.31
C LEU A 159 -2.88 0.60 -9.45
N GLY A 160 -2.05 -0.29 -9.96
CA GLY A 160 -0.62 -0.04 -10.19
C GLY A 160 -0.36 1.15 -11.12
N GLU A 161 -1.11 1.27 -12.21
CA GLU A 161 -1.02 2.40 -13.14
C GLU A 161 -1.40 3.72 -12.46
N LYS A 162 -2.48 3.74 -11.66
CA LYS A 162 -2.91 4.93 -10.91
C LYS A 162 -1.88 5.33 -9.86
N VAL A 163 -1.40 4.38 -9.06
CA VAL A 163 -0.39 4.64 -8.00
C VAL A 163 0.95 5.05 -8.61
N LYS A 164 1.40 4.42 -9.71
CA LYS A 164 2.58 4.87 -10.46
C LYS A 164 2.43 6.33 -10.91
N THR A 165 1.27 6.69 -11.44
CA THR A 165 0.98 8.08 -11.85
C THR A 165 1.02 9.04 -10.67
N ALA A 166 0.46 8.65 -9.52
CA ALA A 166 0.54 9.47 -8.32
C ALA A 166 1.99 9.72 -7.87
N ILE A 167 2.85 8.70 -7.92
CA ILE A 167 4.28 8.81 -7.57
C ILE A 167 5.03 9.69 -8.56
N GLU A 168 4.82 9.49 -9.86
CA GLU A 168 5.48 10.26 -10.93
C GLU A 168 5.06 11.74 -10.94
N SER A 169 3.83 12.04 -10.50
CA SER A 169 3.32 13.40 -10.30
C SER A 169 3.72 14.04 -8.96
N ALA A 170 4.50 13.33 -8.14
CA ALA A 170 5.02 13.77 -6.86
C ALA A 170 6.57 13.84 -6.88
N LYS A 171 7.23 13.92 -5.72
CA LYS A 171 8.70 13.98 -5.64
C LYS A 171 9.30 12.58 -5.61
N VAL A 172 9.39 11.93 -6.78
CA VAL A 172 9.88 10.55 -6.95
C VAL A 172 11.15 10.24 -6.15
N GLN A 173 12.16 11.11 -6.22
CA GLN A 173 13.44 10.90 -5.53
C GLN A 173 13.29 10.90 -4.00
N GLU A 174 12.44 11.77 -3.45
CA GLU A 174 12.17 11.83 -2.00
C GLU A 174 11.36 10.62 -1.53
N ILE A 175 10.42 10.15 -2.35
CA ILE A 175 9.64 8.93 -2.08
C ILE A 175 10.56 7.72 -1.99
N ILE A 176 11.51 7.59 -2.92
CA ILE A 176 12.43 6.45 -2.94
C ILE A 176 13.39 6.47 -1.75
N ARG A 177 13.93 7.65 -1.40
CA ARG A 177 14.83 7.81 -0.26
C ARG A 177 14.14 7.58 1.08
N THR A 178 12.82 7.81 1.13
CA THR A 178 12.03 7.61 2.33
C THR A 178 11.65 6.14 2.47
N LYS A 179 12.15 5.50 3.54
CA LYS A 179 11.90 4.07 3.82
C LYS A 179 10.42 3.68 3.73
N PHE A 180 9.53 4.55 4.24
CA PHE A 180 8.07 4.41 4.15
C PHE A 180 7.47 5.73 3.67
N GLY A 181 7.42 5.92 2.34
CA GLY A 181 6.85 7.14 1.78
C GLY A 181 5.36 7.28 2.11
N ILE A 182 4.58 6.21 1.90
CA ILE A 182 3.13 6.25 2.09
C ILE A 182 2.75 5.16 3.08
N THR A 183 2.12 5.54 4.18
CA THR A 183 1.56 4.63 5.19
C THR A 183 0.04 4.79 5.27
N PRO A 184 -0.67 3.84 5.90
CA PRO A 184 -2.09 3.99 6.19
C PRO A 184 -2.42 5.32 6.88
N THR A 185 -1.57 5.76 7.82
CA THR A 185 -1.75 7.01 8.55
C THR A 185 -1.62 8.24 7.66
N THR A 186 -0.55 8.34 6.86
CA THR A 186 -0.36 9.49 5.95
C THR A 186 -1.48 9.55 4.92
N TYR A 187 -1.93 8.39 4.44
CA TYR A 187 -3.03 8.32 3.50
C TYR A 187 -4.36 8.74 4.11
N SER A 188 -4.70 8.29 5.32
CA SER A 188 -5.92 8.73 6.00
C SER A 188 -5.96 10.25 6.17
N VAL A 189 -4.83 10.87 6.51
CA VAL A 189 -4.71 12.33 6.58
C VAL A 189 -4.94 12.98 5.21
N LEU A 190 -4.29 12.47 4.16
CA LEU A 190 -4.45 12.97 2.80
C LEU A 190 -5.90 12.85 2.30
N LYS A 191 -6.55 11.72 2.59
CA LYS A 191 -7.94 11.44 2.24
C LYS A 191 -8.91 12.44 2.89
N VAL A 192 -8.72 12.74 4.18
CA VAL A 192 -9.54 13.76 4.87
C VAL A 192 -9.38 15.13 4.22
N ILE A 193 -8.16 15.50 3.82
CA ILE A 193 -7.91 16.77 3.10
C ILE A 193 -8.65 16.79 1.76
N TYR A 194 -8.59 15.69 1.00
CA TYR A 194 -9.27 15.54 -0.28
C TYR A 194 -10.80 15.64 -0.13
N GLU A 195 -11.39 14.90 0.82
CA GLU A 195 -12.84 14.89 1.06
C GLU A 195 -13.36 16.24 1.58
N ASN A 196 -12.51 17.06 2.20
CA ASN A 196 -12.86 18.36 2.77
C ASN A 196 -12.14 19.52 2.07
N LEU A 197 -11.79 19.37 0.79
CA LEU A 197 -10.91 20.30 0.07
C LEU A 197 -11.40 21.75 0.11
N ASN A 198 -12.71 21.98 0.09
CA ASN A 198 -13.30 23.32 0.21
C ASN A 198 -12.94 24.03 1.52
N VAL A 199 -12.88 23.28 2.63
CA VAL A 199 -12.50 23.80 3.95
C VAL A 199 -10.99 24.08 3.99
N PHE A 200 -10.18 23.15 3.50
CA PHE A 200 -8.72 23.32 3.44
C PHE A 200 -8.30 24.48 2.53
N ASN A 201 -8.95 24.66 1.39
CA ASN A 201 -8.71 25.79 0.50
C ASN A 201 -8.97 27.14 1.18
N ARG A 202 -9.95 27.24 2.10
CA ARG A 202 -10.18 28.45 2.91
C ARG A 202 -9.05 28.65 3.92
N ILE A 203 -8.70 27.60 4.67
CA ILE A 203 -7.60 27.62 5.65
C ILE A 203 -6.27 28.05 5.00
N TRP A 204 -5.95 27.52 3.82
CA TRP A 204 -4.71 27.84 3.10
C TRP A 204 -4.67 29.27 2.56
N LYS A 205 -5.83 29.84 2.16
CA LYS A 205 -5.94 31.25 1.77
C LYS A 205 -5.80 32.17 2.99
N GLU A 206 -6.56 31.90 4.05
CA GLU A 206 -6.63 32.74 5.25
C GLU A 206 -5.33 32.74 6.09
N LYS A 207 -4.59 31.62 6.12
CA LYS A 207 -3.22 31.57 6.72
C LYS A 207 -2.24 32.56 6.07
N GLY A 208 -2.51 33.01 4.83
CA GLY A 208 -1.69 34.01 4.15
C GLY A 208 -2.02 35.46 4.53
N GLU A 209 -3.20 35.73 5.09
CA GLU A 209 -3.75 37.09 5.18
C GLU A 209 -4.09 37.53 6.61
N ILE A 210 -4.33 36.62 7.57
CA ILE A 210 -4.87 36.99 8.88
C ILE A 210 -4.12 36.31 10.04
N ARG A 211 -3.41 37.10 10.86
CA ARG A 211 -3.00 36.70 12.22
C ARG A 211 -4.26 36.60 13.09
N GLY A 212 -4.83 35.40 13.23
CA GLY A 212 -5.94 35.17 14.16
C GLY A 212 -7.00 34.13 13.78
N TYR A 213 -6.90 33.47 12.62
CA TYR A 213 -7.87 32.42 12.27
C TYR A 213 -7.67 31.15 13.13
N LYS A 214 -8.74 30.72 13.81
CA LYS A 214 -8.71 29.68 14.86
C LYS A 214 -8.80 28.23 14.36
N GLN A 215 -8.98 28.00 13.06
CA GLN A 215 -9.02 26.64 12.50
C GLN A 215 -7.69 26.30 11.84
N ASP A 216 -6.94 25.42 12.51
CA ASP A 216 -5.72 24.82 11.96
C ASP A 216 -6.05 23.49 11.28
N GLU A 217 -5.24 23.11 10.28
CA GLU A 217 -5.35 21.86 9.52
C GLU A 217 -5.53 20.66 10.46
N VAL A 218 -4.73 20.63 11.53
CA VAL A 218 -4.73 19.59 12.56
C VAL A 218 -6.09 19.46 13.22
N GLY A 219 -6.74 20.59 13.53
CA GLY A 219 -8.03 20.62 14.20
C GLY A 219 -9.16 20.06 13.34
N ILE A 220 -9.12 20.26 12.03
CA ILE A 220 -10.08 19.64 11.10
C ILE A 220 -9.82 18.15 10.99
N ILE A 221 -8.57 17.74 10.77
CA ILE A 221 -8.20 16.32 10.61
C ILE A 221 -8.61 15.50 11.84
N LYS A 222 -8.39 16.05 13.04
CA LYS A 222 -8.73 15.41 14.32
C LYS A 222 -10.23 15.18 14.52
N LYS A 223 -11.10 15.90 13.81
CA LYS A 223 -12.55 15.64 13.83
C LYS A 223 -12.93 14.38 13.07
N HIS A 224 -12.09 13.95 12.13
CA HIS A 224 -12.34 12.79 11.28
C HIS A 224 -11.49 11.57 11.64
N LEU A 225 -10.34 11.77 12.28
CA LEU A 225 -9.39 10.70 12.60
C LEU A 225 -9.09 10.64 14.10
N THR A 226 -9.00 9.42 14.62
CA THR A 226 -8.55 9.11 15.98
C THR A 226 -7.01 9.09 16.05
N LEU A 227 -6.38 10.20 15.68
CA LEU A 227 -4.93 10.37 15.72
C LEU A 227 -4.54 11.48 16.69
N SER A 228 -3.34 11.38 17.26
CA SER A 228 -2.78 12.46 18.07
C SER A 228 -2.37 13.66 17.19
N GLU A 229 -2.31 14.85 17.78
CA GLU A 229 -1.92 16.06 17.04
C GLU A 229 -0.49 15.99 16.50
N ASP A 230 0.42 15.38 17.25
CA ASP A 230 1.81 15.18 16.85
C ASP A 230 1.90 14.32 15.59
N GLU A 231 1.08 13.28 15.50
CA GLU A 231 1.08 12.38 14.36
C GLU A 231 0.43 12.97 13.12
N ILE A 232 -0.62 13.76 13.31
CA ILE A 232 -1.19 14.55 12.21
C ILE A 232 -0.14 15.52 11.67
N LYS A 233 0.60 16.22 12.54
CA LYS A 233 1.69 17.12 12.13
C LYS A 233 2.79 16.37 11.38
N LYS A 234 3.25 15.24 11.90
CA LYS A 234 4.25 14.38 11.23
C LYS A 234 3.76 13.92 9.86
N ALA A 235 2.51 13.48 9.75
CA ALA A 235 1.90 13.07 8.49
C ALA A 235 1.84 14.22 7.48
N LEU A 236 1.42 15.41 7.90
CA LEU A 236 1.40 16.61 7.05
C LEU A 236 2.80 17.01 6.55
N ILE A 237 3.81 16.98 7.43
CA ILE A 237 5.20 17.23 7.05
C ILE A 237 5.65 16.22 6.00
N MET A 238 5.35 14.94 6.22
CA MET A 238 5.73 13.87 5.30
C MET A 238 5.05 13.99 3.94
N LEU A 239 3.74 14.23 3.91
CA LEU A 239 3.00 14.44 2.66
C LEU A 239 3.56 15.63 1.84
N ARG A 240 4.02 16.70 2.50
CA ARG A 240 4.67 17.84 1.83
C ARG A 240 6.08 17.51 1.34
N ALA A 241 6.86 16.82 2.16
CA ALA A 241 8.21 16.39 1.80
C ALA A 241 8.20 15.50 0.55
N LEU A 242 7.21 14.61 0.46
CA LEU A 242 7.03 13.68 -0.65
C LEU A 242 6.33 14.30 -1.87
N GLY A 243 5.78 15.50 -1.75
CA GLY A 243 5.11 16.21 -2.83
C GLY A 243 3.68 15.75 -3.11
N PHE A 244 3.02 15.08 -2.16
CA PHE A 244 1.57 14.82 -2.23
C PHE A 244 0.74 16.02 -1.75
N LEU A 245 1.33 16.87 -0.89
CA LEU A 245 0.80 18.18 -0.53
C LEU A 245 1.79 19.29 -0.92
N GLY A 246 1.25 20.42 -1.37
CA GLY A 246 1.99 21.67 -1.47
C GLY A 246 2.00 22.43 -0.14
N GLU A 247 2.58 23.62 -0.13
CA GLU A 247 2.50 24.49 1.05
C GLU A 247 1.05 24.90 1.36
N LYS A 248 0.26 25.14 0.31
CA LYS A 248 -1.09 25.71 0.38
C LYS A 248 -2.08 25.04 -0.58
N SER A 249 -1.81 23.80 -0.98
CA SER A 249 -2.64 23.09 -1.95
C SER A 249 -2.50 21.58 -1.84
N LEU A 250 -3.53 20.87 -2.30
CA LEU A 250 -3.43 19.46 -2.63
C LEU A 250 -2.84 19.32 -4.05
N THR A 251 -1.72 18.59 -4.17
CA THR A 251 -1.05 18.38 -5.47
C THR A 251 -1.82 17.38 -6.33
N GLU A 252 -1.46 17.32 -7.61
CA GLU A 252 -2.03 16.33 -8.53
C GLU A 252 -1.69 14.89 -8.10
N GLY A 253 -0.45 14.62 -7.71
CA GLY A 253 -0.07 13.31 -7.16
C GLY A 253 -0.89 12.93 -5.93
N GLY A 254 -1.20 13.90 -5.07
CA GLY A 254 -2.05 13.71 -3.89
C GLY A 254 -3.49 13.33 -4.23
N LYS A 255 -4.10 14.00 -5.22
CA LYS A 255 -5.46 13.66 -5.70
C LYS A 255 -5.51 12.27 -6.31
N ILE A 256 -4.61 11.99 -7.26
CA ILE A 256 -4.56 10.71 -7.98
C ILE A 256 -4.37 9.55 -6.99
N LEU A 257 -3.56 9.73 -5.94
CA LEU A 257 -3.38 8.71 -4.92
C LEU A 257 -4.68 8.38 -4.16
N VAL A 258 -5.46 9.40 -3.80
CA VAL A 258 -6.75 9.19 -3.11
C VAL A 258 -7.75 8.53 -4.04
N GLU A 259 -7.84 8.99 -5.28
CA GLU A 259 -8.72 8.40 -6.30
C GLU A 259 -8.35 6.96 -6.65
N ALA A 260 -7.07 6.59 -6.56
CA ALA A 260 -6.62 5.21 -6.80
C ALA A 260 -7.19 4.20 -5.78
N TYR A 261 -7.53 4.66 -4.58
CA TYR A 261 -7.96 3.86 -3.44
C TYR A 261 -9.37 4.22 -2.95
N SER A 262 -10.14 4.96 -3.76
CA SER A 262 -11.55 5.30 -3.51
C SER A 262 -12.46 4.29 -4.19
#